data_AF-A0A2X2VNZ5-F1
#
_entry.id   AF-A0A2X2VNZ5-F1
#
_cell.length_a   1.000
_cell.length_b   1.000
_cell.length_c   1.000
_cell.angle_alpha   90.00
_cell.angle_beta   90.00
_cell.angle_gamma   90.00
#
_symmetry.space_group_name_H-M   'P 1'
#
loop_
_entity.id
_entity.type
_entity.pdbx_description
1 polymer ?
#
loop_
_entity_poly.entity_id
_entity_poly.type
_entity_poly.pdbx_seq_one_letter_code
_entity_poly.pdbx_strand_id
1 'polypeptide(L)' 'MNIKAFSTVGSDDKIPFLQQYGEIINYRTHDFEEEILSRTDGKGVDVILDIVGAAYFNKNLRLLKRTVGSY' A
#
# COMPACT_ATOMS: atom_id res chain seq x y z
N MET A 1 11.12 15.32 4.99
CA MET A 1 10.28 14.19 5.47
C MET A 1 10.63 12.97 4.64
N ASN A 2 11.12 11.89 5.23
CA ASN A 2 11.47 10.67 4.51
C ASN A 2 10.31 9.68 4.63
N ILE A 3 9.36 9.72 3.68
CA ILE A 3 8.19 8.84 3.66
C ILE A 3 8.43 7.76 2.60
N LYS A 4 8.35 6.49 3.01
CA LYS A 4 8.28 5.36 2.08
C LYS A 4 6.82 5.23 1.62
N ALA A 5 6.56 5.42 0.33
CA ALA A 5 5.21 5.42 -0.23
C ALA A 5 4.96 4.20 -1.11
N PHE A 6 3.75 3.65 -1.01
CA PHE A 6 3.20 2.66 -1.93
C PHE A 6 1.99 3.26 -2.65
N SER A 7 1.81 2.94 -3.92
CA SER A 7 0.63 3.35 -4.69
C SER A 7 0.18 2.23 -5.62
N THR A 8 -1.13 2.16 -5.90
CA THR A 8 -1.69 1.15 -6.79
C THR A 8 -2.15 1.76 -8.12
N VAL A 9 -1.93 1.03 -9.21
CA VAL A 9 -2.34 1.42 -10.57
C VAL A 9 -3.09 0.29 -11.26
N GLY A 10 -3.93 0.64 -12.24
CA GLY A 10 -4.68 -0.33 -13.04
C GLY A 10 -4.03 -0.69 -14.38
N SER A 11 -2.81 -0.23 -14.66
CA SER A 11 -2.02 -0.59 -15.84
C SER A 11 -0.54 -0.32 -15.59
N ASP A 12 0.33 -1.15 -16.17
CA ASP A 12 1.79 -1.03 -16.08
C ASP A 12 2.33 0.21 -16.80
N ASP A 13 1.60 0.75 -17.80
CA ASP A 13 2.00 1.96 -18.55
C ASP A 13 2.17 3.19 -17.64
N LYS A 14 1.56 3.17 -16.45
CA LYS A 14 1.65 4.27 -15.47
C LYS A 14 2.89 4.18 -14.58
N ILE A 15 3.53 3.01 -14.48
CA ILE A 15 4.66 2.75 -13.56
C ILE A 15 5.85 3.65 -13.87
N PRO A 16 6.33 3.79 -15.12
CA PRO A 16 7.54 4.58 -15.40
C PRO A 16 7.43 6.04 -14.96
N PHE A 17 6.24 6.63 -15.05
CA PHE A 17 5.97 8.01 -14.63
C PHE A 17 5.87 8.16 -13.12
N LEU A 18 5.30 7.16 -12.43
CA LEU A 18 4.97 7.25 -11.00
C LEU A 18 6.06 6.71 -10.07
N GLN A 19 6.98 5.86 -10.55
CA GLN A 19 8.03 5.22 -9.74
C GLN A 19 8.94 6.22 -9.00
N GLN A 20 9.05 7.46 -9.48
CA GLN A 20 9.81 8.51 -8.80
C GLN A 20 9.17 8.99 -7.48
N TYR A 21 7.88 8.73 -7.28
CA TYR A 21 7.12 9.17 -6.11
C TYR A 21 6.94 8.05 -5.06
N GLY A 22 7.34 6.82 -5.37
CA GLY A 22 7.19 5.68 -4.48
C GLY A 22 7.15 4.35 -5.23
N GLU A 23 6.85 3.29 -4.49
CA GLU A 23 6.74 1.94 -5.01
C GLU A 23 5.35 1.72 -5.61
N ILE A 24 5.30 1.43 -6.90
CA ILE A 24 4.05 1.34 -7.67
C ILE A 24 3.68 -0.14 -7.88
N ILE A 25 2.45 -0.49 -7.57
CA ILE A 25 1.92 -1.85 -7.66
C ILE A 25 0.76 -1.86 -8.64
N ASN A 26 0.83 -2.67 -9.69
CA ASN A 26 -0.35 -2.91 -10.52
C ASN A 26 -1.29 -3.90 -9.83
N TYR A 27 -2.39 -3.41 -9.28
CA TYR A 27 -3.34 -4.23 -8.50
C TYR A 27 -4.07 -5.28 -9.35
N ARG A 28 -4.02 -5.17 -10.69
CA ARG A 28 -4.66 -6.14 -11.59
C ARG A 28 -3.80 -7.38 -11.82
N THR A 29 -2.49 -7.26 -11.62
CA THR A 29 -1.53 -8.34 -11.86
C THR A 29 -0.92 -8.85 -10.56
N HIS A 30 -0.93 -8.05 -9.49
CA HIS A 30 -0.36 -8.41 -8.19
C HIS A 30 -1.35 -8.08 -7.06
N ASP A 31 -1.32 -8.87 -6.00
CA ASP A 31 -2.02 -8.55 -4.77
C ASP A 31 -1.24 -7.49 -3.98
N PHE A 32 -1.78 -6.28 -3.89
CA PHE A 32 -1.11 -5.20 -3.17
C PHE A 32 -0.99 -5.45 -1.67
N GLU A 33 -1.86 -6.28 -1.07
CA GLU A 33 -1.76 -6.63 0.34
C GLU A 33 -0.50 -7.46 0.58
N GLU A 34 -0.29 -8.52 -0.22
CA GLU A 34 0.87 -9.39 -0.12
C GLU A 34 2.17 -8.64 -0.42
N GLU A 35 2.17 -7.79 -1.46
CA GLU A 35 3.33 -6.98 -1.83
C GLU A 35 3.74 -6.01 -0.72
N ILE A 36 2.78 -5.30 -0.14
CA ILE A 36 3.07 -4.34 0.93
C ILE A 36 3.57 -5.09 2.18
N LEU A 37 2.94 -6.21 2.55
CA LEU A 37 3.39 -6.99 3.71
C LEU A 37 4.80 -7.54 3.50
N SER A 38 5.12 -8.09 2.33
CA SER A 38 6.47 -8.55 1.98
C SER A 38 7.52 -7.44 2.14
N ARG A 39 7.20 -6.24 1.64
CA ARG A 39 8.12 -5.07 1.63
C ARG A 39 8.17 -4.31 2.97
N THR A 40 7.39 -4.74 3.95
CA THR A 40 7.29 -4.13 5.29
C THR A 40 7.51 -5.13 6.42
N ASP A 41 8.08 -6.30 6.15
CA ASP A 41 8.29 -7.39 7.12
C ASP A 41 7.01 -7.78 7.86
N GLY A 42 5.89 -7.80 7.15
CA GLY A 42 4.56 -8.09 7.69
C GLY A 42 3.98 -7.00 8.59
N LYS A 43 4.64 -5.83 8.72
CA LYS A 43 4.17 -4.76 9.61
C LYS A 43 3.05 -3.93 8.99
N GLY A 44 2.97 -3.83 7.67
CA GLY A 44 2.03 -2.95 6.99
C GLY A 44 2.48 -1.48 7.00
N VAL A 45 1.53 -0.56 6.93
CA VAL A 45 1.74 0.89 6.78
C VAL A 45 1.17 1.70 7.93
N ASP A 46 1.75 2.86 8.17
CA ASP A 46 1.33 3.78 9.24
C ASP A 46 0.12 4.64 8.84
N VAL A 47 -0.06 4.89 7.53
CA VAL A 47 -1.13 5.73 6.98
C VAL A 47 -1.68 5.10 5.72
N ILE A 48 -3.01 5.17 5.54
CA ILE A 48 -3.70 4.77 4.32
C ILE A 48 -4.56 5.95 3.84
N LEU A 49 -4.45 6.25 2.55
CA LEU A 49 -5.38 7.12 1.84
C LEU A 49 -6.23 6.26 0.90
N ASP A 50 -7.48 6.00 1.28
CA ASP A 50 -8.39 5.18 0.51
C ASP A 50 -9.47 6.02 -0.19
N ILE A 51 -9.32 6.21 -1.50
CA ILE A 51 -10.29 6.92 -2.34
C ILE A 51 -11.30 5.99 -3.02
N VAL A 52 -11.09 4.66 -2.96
CA VAL A 52 -11.94 3.65 -3.63
C VAL A 52 -12.94 3.06 -2.63
N GLY A 53 -12.51 2.84 -1.40
CA GLY A 53 -13.35 2.36 -0.31
C GLY A 53 -13.74 0.89 -0.48
N ALA A 54 -15.04 0.64 -0.60
CA ALA A 54 -15.71 -0.67 -0.44
C ALA A 54 -14.89 -1.91 -0.86
N ALA A 55 -14.37 -1.94 -2.09
CA ALA A 55 -13.64 -3.10 -2.61
C ALA A 55 -12.30 -3.37 -1.90
N TYR A 56 -11.67 -2.35 -1.33
CA TYR A 56 -10.33 -2.43 -0.71
C TYR A 56 -10.35 -2.22 0.80
N PHE A 57 -11.48 -1.79 1.38
CA PHE A 57 -11.60 -1.44 2.79
C PHE A 57 -11.01 -2.50 3.74
N ASN A 58 -11.38 -3.78 3.57
CA ASN A 58 -10.89 -4.85 4.43
C ASN A 58 -9.38 -5.13 4.25
N LYS A 59 -8.86 -5.04 3.02
CA LYS A 59 -7.42 -5.17 2.75
C LYS A 59 -6.65 -4.02 3.41
N ASN A 60 -7.16 -2.80 3.25
CA ASN A 60 -6.60 -1.61 3.85
C ASN A 60 -6.56 -1.72 5.38
N LEU A 61 -7.63 -2.19 6.03
CA LEU A 61 -7.61 -2.42 7.48
C LEU A 61 -6.55 -3.43 7.93
N ARG A 62 -6.31 -4.50 7.16
CA ARG A 62 -5.24 -5.48 7.48
C ARG A 62 -3.84 -4.92 7.27
N LEU A 63 -3.69 -3.96 6.37
CA LEU A 63 -2.43 -3.27 6.12
C LEU A 63 -2.14 -2.16 7.13
N LEU A 64 -3.14 -1.66 7.86
CA LEU A 64 -2.92 -0.61 8.84
C LEU A 64 -2.21 -1.18 10.07
N LYS A 65 -1.05 -0.60 10.44
CA LYS A 65 -0.34 -0.98 11.65
C LYS A 65 -1.23 -0.82 12.89
N ARG A 66 -1.26 -1.85 13.72
CA ARG A 66 -1.87 -1.80 15.05
C ARG A 66 -0.85 -1.26 16.04
N THR A 67 -1.04 -0.03 16.50
CA THR A 67 -0.34 0.47 17.69
C THR A 67 -1.01 -0.11 18.93
N VAL A 68 -0.42 -1.15 19.52
CA VAL A 68 -0.70 -1.47 20.92
C VAL A 68 0.10 -0.46 21.73
N GLY A 69 -0.58 0.60 22.19
CA GLY A 69 0.01 1.48 23.20
C GLY A 69 0.21 0.66 24.47
N SER A 70 1.45 0.29 24.77
CA SER A 70 1.86 -0.11 26.11
C SER A 70 1.78 1.15 26.99
N TYR A 71 0.60 1.35 27.59
CA TYR A 71 0.43 2.16 28.79
C TYR A 71 0.54 1.26 30.01
#